data_AF-W4HJB3-F1
#
_entry.id   AF-W4HJB3-F1
#
_cell.length_a   1.000
_cell.length_b   1.000
_cell.length_c   1.000
_cell.angle_alpha   90.00
_cell.angle_beta   90.00
_cell.angle_gamma   90.00
#
_symmetry.space_group_name_H-M   'P 1'
#
loop_
_entity.id
_entity.type
_entity.pdbx_description
1 polymer ?
#
loop_
_entity_poly.entity_id
_entity_poly.type
_entity_poly.pdbx_seq_one_letter_code
_entity_poly.pdbx_strand_id
1 'polypeptide(L)'
;MTPNKRQEVWMNEMSVTPKTEAGTAAKMPWAMSPEDWPGLRAAEAWMQIGSEAWTFWADRIRADVQTERELVHCTNPIDAQVVLMRHVHKMMEDYHREAGRLVEMLHTVPGAAAVLDE
;
A
#
# COMPACT_ATOMS: atom_id res chain seq x y z
N MET A 1 63.18 -26.13 -32.52
CA MET A 1 62.99 -25.38 -31.26
C MET A 1 61.49 -25.39 -30.96
N THR A 2 61.06 -26.29 -30.09
CA THR A 2 59.67 -26.41 -29.65
C THR A 2 59.39 -25.36 -28.57
N PRO A 3 58.27 -24.62 -28.63
CA PRO A 3 57.92 -23.66 -27.60
C PRO A 3 57.76 -24.34 -26.23
N ASN A 4 58.21 -23.66 -25.18
CA ASN A 4 58.17 -24.12 -23.80
C ASN A 4 56.72 -24.10 -23.30
N LYS A 5 56.23 -25.22 -22.76
CA LYS A 5 54.87 -25.37 -22.16
C LYS A 5 54.49 -24.26 -21.18
N ARG A 6 55.47 -23.59 -20.56
CA ARG A 6 55.23 -22.44 -19.70
C ARG A 6 54.63 -21.24 -20.46
N GLN A 7 55.04 -20.98 -21.72
CA GLN A 7 54.51 -19.88 -22.52
C GLN A 7 53.06 -20.10 -22.99
N GLU A 8 52.66 -21.35 -23.22
CA GLU A 8 51.27 -21.70 -23.58
C GLU A 8 50.30 -21.44 -22.42
N VAL A 9 50.74 -21.66 -21.17
CA VAL A 9 49.94 -21.35 -19.97
C VAL A 9 49.71 -19.84 -19.84
N TRP A 10 50.75 -19.02 -20.03
CA TRP A 10 50.63 -17.56 -19.99
C TRP A 10 49.73 -17.00 -21.10
N MET A 11 49.78 -17.56 -22.31
CA MET A 11 48.90 -17.15 -23.41
C MET A 11 47.45 -17.57 -23.18
N ASN A 12 47.21 -18.68 -22.47
CA ASN A 12 45.86 -19.14 -22.13
C ASN A 12 45.24 -18.31 -20.97
N GLU A 13 46.03 -17.96 -19.95
CA GLU A 13 45.58 -17.14 -18.81
C GLU A 13 45.27 -15.69 -19.19
N MET A 14 45.97 -15.11 -20.18
CA MET A 14 45.68 -13.76 -20.68
C MET A 14 44.43 -13.66 -21.57
N SER A 15 43.80 -14.79 -21.91
CA SER A 15 42.56 -14.83 -22.71
C SER A 15 41.29 -15.02 -21.88
N VAL A 16 41.42 -15.13 -20.55
CA VAL A 16 40.27 -15.11 -19.65
C VAL A 16 39.83 -13.67 -19.48
N THR A 17 39.03 -13.18 -20.43
CA THR A 17 38.13 -12.06 -20.14
C THR A 17 37.33 -12.43 -18.90
N PRO A 18 37.22 -11.56 -17.88
CA PRO A 18 36.24 -11.81 -16.85
C PRO A 18 34.90 -11.85 -17.56
N LYS A 19 34.30 -13.04 -17.66
CA LYS A 19 32.86 -13.15 -17.86
C LYS A 19 32.30 -12.48 -16.61
N THR A 20 31.95 -11.21 -16.77
CA THR A 20 31.02 -10.53 -15.88
C THR A 20 29.75 -11.35 -15.97
N GLU A 21 29.65 -12.38 -15.11
CA GLU A 21 28.38 -13.01 -14.83
C GLU A 21 27.43 -11.86 -14.54
N ALA A 22 26.35 -11.83 -15.32
CA ALA A 22 25.33 -10.81 -15.28
C ALA A 22 24.67 -10.86 -13.90
N GLY A 23 25.34 -10.26 -12.93
CA GLY A 23 24.75 -9.83 -11.68
C GLY A 23 23.60 -8.96 -12.09
N THR A 24 22.41 -9.41 -11.71
CA THR A 24 21.11 -8.76 -11.85
C THR A 24 21.31 -7.27 -12.05
N ALA A 25 21.29 -6.82 -13.30
CA ALA A 25 21.52 -5.41 -13.61
C ALA A 25 20.37 -4.66 -12.97
N ALA A 26 20.60 -4.12 -11.76
CA ALA A 26 19.72 -3.17 -11.15
C ALA A 26 19.51 -2.08 -12.20
N LYS A 27 18.30 -2.04 -12.77
CA LYS A 27 17.93 -1.07 -13.80
C LYS A 27 18.36 0.29 -13.28
N MET A 28 19.25 0.96 -14.00
CA MET A 28 19.84 2.20 -13.50
C MET A 28 18.72 3.20 -13.15
N PRO A 29 18.81 3.93 -12.03
CA PRO A 29 17.71 4.76 -11.53
C PRO A 29 17.25 5.87 -12.47
N TRP A 30 18.10 6.28 -13.41
CA TRP A 30 17.79 7.27 -14.46
C TRP A 30 17.10 6.68 -15.70
N ALA A 31 16.96 5.36 -15.77
CA ALA A 31 16.27 4.62 -16.83
C ALA A 31 14.89 4.09 -16.39
N MET A 32 14.47 4.37 -15.14
CA MET A 32 13.11 4.09 -14.67
C MET A 32 12.17 5.22 -15.07
N SER A 33 10.97 4.86 -15.51
CA SER A 33 9.87 5.81 -15.60
C SER A 33 9.47 6.26 -14.19
N PRO A 34 8.92 7.48 -14.00
CA PRO A 34 8.41 7.91 -12.70
C PRO A 34 7.42 6.91 -12.10
N GLU A 35 6.55 6.30 -12.91
CA GLU A 35 5.57 5.30 -12.50
C GLU A 35 6.18 3.98 -11.98
N ASP A 36 7.43 3.66 -12.34
CA ASP A 36 8.12 2.47 -11.85
C ASP A 36 8.88 2.68 -10.53
N TRP A 37 8.94 3.93 -10.01
CA TRP A 37 9.65 4.21 -8.77
C TRP A 37 8.89 3.66 -7.56
N PRO A 38 9.45 2.69 -6.79
CA PRO A 38 8.79 2.11 -5.63
C PRO A 38 8.31 3.13 -4.58
N GLY A 39 9.11 4.16 -4.28
CA GLY A 39 8.76 5.22 -3.35
C GLY A 39 7.59 6.09 -3.80
N LEU A 40 7.50 6.40 -5.09
CA LEU A 40 6.36 7.15 -5.63
C LEU A 40 5.08 6.32 -5.57
N ARG A 41 5.16 5.03 -5.94
CA ARG A 41 4.02 4.09 -5.84
C ARG A 41 3.53 3.89 -4.41
N ALA A 42 4.45 3.81 -3.44
CA ALA A 42 4.08 3.73 -2.02
C ALA A 42 3.41 5.02 -1.54
N ALA A 43 3.92 6.19 -1.93
CA ALA A 43 3.30 7.47 -1.61
C ALA A 43 1.89 7.58 -2.19
N GLU A 44 1.70 7.18 -3.46
CA GLU A 44 0.40 7.16 -4.11
C GLU A 44 -0.59 6.24 -3.38
N ALA A 45 -0.17 5.03 -3.02
CA ALA A 45 -1.01 4.08 -2.30
C ALA A 45 -1.43 4.62 -0.91
N TRP A 46 -0.51 5.27 -0.19
CA TRP A 46 -0.84 5.94 1.07
C TRP A 46 -1.79 7.13 0.90
N MET A 47 -1.66 7.90 -0.18
CA MET A 47 -2.59 8.98 -0.49
C MET A 47 -3.99 8.44 -0.80
N GLN A 48 -4.09 7.30 -1.49
CA GLN A 48 -5.37 6.63 -1.73
C GLN A 48 -6.01 6.17 -0.42
N ILE A 49 -5.26 5.50 0.46
CA ILE A 49 -5.73 5.09 1.80
C ILE A 49 -6.20 6.30 2.61
N GLY A 50 -5.41 7.37 2.64
CA GLY A 50 -5.77 8.60 3.34
C GLY A 50 -7.03 9.24 2.78
N SER A 51 -7.19 9.28 1.45
CA SER A 51 -8.38 9.81 0.79
C SER A 51 -9.63 9.01 1.12
N GLU A 52 -9.52 7.68 1.18
CA GLU A 52 -10.62 6.80 1.58
C GLU A 52 -11.03 7.07 3.03
N ALA A 53 -10.07 7.10 3.97
CA ALA A 53 -10.33 7.41 5.37
C ALA A 53 -11.00 8.78 5.57
N TRP A 54 -10.58 9.81 4.82
CA TRP A 54 -11.23 11.12 4.84
C TRP A 54 -12.66 11.09 4.33
N THR A 55 -12.92 10.31 3.27
CA THR A 55 -14.26 10.14 2.71
C THR A 55 -15.18 9.47 3.73
N PHE A 56 -14.70 8.39 4.35
CA PHE A 56 -15.40 7.70 5.41
C PHE A 56 -15.75 8.62 6.59
N TRP A 57 -14.79 9.43 7.07
CA TRP A 57 -15.06 10.38 8.15
C TRP A 57 -16.07 11.46 7.76
N ALA A 58 -15.98 11.98 6.54
CA ALA A 58 -16.96 12.96 6.06
C ALA A 58 -18.38 12.37 6.05
N ASP A 59 -18.54 11.12 5.62
CA ASP A 59 -19.83 10.43 5.62
C ASP A 59 -20.33 10.13 7.04
N ARG A 60 -19.43 9.75 7.96
CA ARG A 60 -19.77 9.52 9.38
C ARG A 60 -20.29 10.79 10.05
N ILE A 61 -19.65 11.93 9.80
CA ILE A 61 -20.07 13.24 10.32
C ILE A 61 -21.46 13.62 9.76
N ARG A 62 -21.71 13.40 8.47
CA ARG A 62 -23.03 13.63 7.87
C ARG A 62 -24.10 12.77 8.54
N ALA A 63 -23.81 11.49 8.79
CA ALA A 63 -24.71 10.58 9.47
C ALA A 63 -24.99 10.99 10.93
N ASP A 64 -23.98 11.49 11.65
CA ASP A 64 -24.14 12.04 13.01
C ASP A 64 -25.08 13.24 13.01
N VAL A 65 -24.82 14.23 12.16
CA VAL A 65 -25.66 15.44 12.06
C VAL A 65 -27.09 15.08 11.68
N GLN A 66 -27.29 14.12 10.79
CA GLN A 66 -28.63 13.64 10.44
C GLN A 66 -29.32 13.00 11.66
N THR A 67 -28.60 12.20 12.44
CA THR A 67 -29.12 11.53 13.63
C THR A 67 -29.49 12.54 14.71
N GLU A 68 -28.62 13.52 14.97
CA GLU A 68 -28.90 14.62 15.91
C GLU A 68 -30.13 15.42 15.47
N ARG A 69 -30.26 15.70 14.18
CA ARG A 69 -31.45 16.37 13.64
C ARG A 69 -32.72 15.54 13.87
N GLU A 70 -32.67 14.23 13.67
CA GLU A 70 -33.78 13.34 13.96
C GLU A 70 -34.13 13.33 15.46
N LEU A 71 -33.12 13.28 16.34
CA LEU A 71 -33.29 13.30 17.79
C LEU A 71 -33.94 14.58 18.30
N VAL A 72 -33.59 15.74 17.74
CA VAL A 72 -34.20 17.04 18.10
C VAL A 72 -35.71 17.06 17.81
N HIS A 73 -36.17 16.26 16.85
CA HIS A 73 -37.58 16.16 16.50
C HIS A 73 -38.34 15.08 17.28
N CYS A 74 -37.67 14.27 18.10
CA CYS A 74 -38.33 13.26 18.93
C CYS A 74 -39.13 13.94 20.06
N THR A 75 -40.39 13.55 20.22
CA THR A 75 -41.27 14.07 21.29
C THR A 75 -41.33 13.15 22.51
N ASN A 76 -40.79 11.94 22.40
CA ASN A 76 -40.75 10.96 23.46
C ASN A 76 -39.40 10.20 23.48
N PRO A 77 -38.99 9.67 24.65
CA PRO A 77 -37.70 9.00 24.80
C PRO A 77 -37.59 7.64 24.10
N ILE A 78 -38.71 6.97 23.80
CA ILE A 78 -38.71 5.69 23.06
C ILE A 78 -38.32 5.93 21.60
N ASP A 79 -38.87 6.97 20.96
CA ASP A 79 -38.49 7.34 19.59
C ASP A 79 -37.01 7.67 19.51
N ALA A 80 -36.49 8.41 20.49
CA ALA A 80 -35.06 8.73 20.57
C ALA A 80 -34.20 7.47 20.71
N GLN A 81 -34.61 6.50 21.52
CA GLN A 81 -33.92 5.20 21.63
C GLN A 81 -33.89 4.44 20.31
N VAL A 82 -35.00 4.42 19.56
CA VAL A 82 -35.07 3.77 18.25
C VAL A 82 -34.10 4.43 17.25
N VAL A 83 -34.05 5.76 17.23
CA VAL A 83 -33.09 6.52 16.40
C VAL A 83 -31.66 6.17 16.76
N LEU A 84 -31.32 6.16 18.06
CA LEU A 84 -29.98 5.82 18.54
C LEU A 84 -29.58 4.37 18.22
N MET A 85 -30.48 3.41 18.40
CA MET A 85 -30.19 2.01 18.09
C MET A 85 -29.97 1.78 16.60
N ARG A 86 -30.78 2.42 15.74
CA ARG A 86 -30.56 2.40 14.29
C ARG A 86 -29.20 3.01 13.93
N HIS A 87 -28.86 4.14 14.55
CA HIS A 87 -27.58 4.81 14.32
C HIS A 87 -26.39 3.94 14.72
N VAL A 88 -26.41 3.34 15.91
CA VAL A 88 -25.33 2.47 16.39
C VAL A 88 -25.19 1.23 15.51
N HIS A 89 -26.29 0.61 15.11
CA HIS A 89 -26.24 -0.54 14.21
C HIS A 89 -25.57 -0.18 12.89
N LYS A 90 -26.02 0.91 12.26
CA LYS A 90 -25.44 1.41 11.01
C LYS A 90 -23.96 1.76 11.17
N MET A 91 -23.60 2.43 12.25
CA MET A 91 -22.21 2.77 12.57
C MET A 91 -21.33 1.52 12.58
N MET A 92 -21.75 0.47 13.28
CA MET A 92 -20.99 -0.78 13.37
C MET A 92 -20.79 -1.43 11.99
N GLU A 93 -21.83 -1.46 11.17
CA GLU A 93 -21.74 -1.98 9.79
C GLU A 93 -20.78 -1.14 8.93
N ASP A 94 -20.88 0.17 9.03
CA ASP A 94 -20.07 1.11 8.26
C ASP A 94 -18.58 0.96 8.64
N TYR A 95 -18.23 0.88 9.94
CA TYR A 95 -16.85 0.63 10.39
C TYR A 95 -16.33 -0.74 9.98
N HIS A 96 -17.15 -1.79 10.07
CA HIS A 96 -16.72 -3.14 9.69
C HIS A 96 -16.39 -3.21 8.19
N ARG A 97 -17.25 -2.61 7.36
CA ARG A 97 -17.04 -2.52 5.91
C ARG A 97 -15.79 -1.71 5.58
N GLU A 98 -15.61 -0.56 6.23
CA GLU A 98 -14.45 0.30 6.01
C GLU A 98 -13.15 -0.39 6.41
N ALA A 99 -13.13 -1.08 7.55
CA ALA A 99 -11.97 -1.86 7.97
C ALA A 99 -11.56 -2.91 6.93
N GLY A 100 -12.53 -3.63 6.35
CA GLY A 100 -12.27 -4.59 5.27
C GLY A 100 -11.66 -3.90 4.04
N ARG A 101 -12.21 -2.77 3.63
CA ARG A 101 -11.72 -1.99 2.49
C ARG A 101 -10.30 -1.46 2.71
N LEU A 102 -10.00 -0.95 3.90
CA LEU A 102 -8.65 -0.48 4.23
C LEU A 102 -7.62 -1.61 4.23
N VAL A 103 -8.00 -2.82 4.68
CA VAL A 103 -7.13 -4.01 4.57
C VAL A 103 -6.87 -4.37 3.11
N GLU A 104 -7.90 -4.37 2.26
CA GLU A 104 -7.75 -4.59 0.82
C GLU A 104 -6.79 -3.57 0.19
N MET A 105 -6.93 -2.28 0.55
CA MET A 105 -6.05 -1.23 0.06
C MET A 105 -4.61 -1.40 0.57
N LEU A 106 -4.41 -1.84 1.81
CA LEU A 106 -3.08 -2.04 2.39
C LEU A 106 -2.29 -3.12 1.65
N HIS A 107 -2.96 -4.16 1.14
CA HIS A 107 -2.32 -5.17 0.30
C HIS A 107 -1.77 -4.62 -1.03
N THR A 108 -2.25 -3.45 -1.48
CA THR A 108 -1.77 -2.80 -2.71
C THR A 108 -0.54 -1.92 -2.48
N VAL A 109 -0.22 -1.59 -1.21
CA VAL A 109 0.92 -0.74 -0.85
C VAL A 109 2.23 -1.52 -1.05
N PRO A 110 3.13 -1.07 -1.93
CA PRO A 110 4.43 -1.70 -2.10
C PRO A 110 5.21 -1.73 -0.78
N GLY A 111 5.58 -2.93 -0.33
CA GLY A 111 6.35 -3.13 0.91
C GLY A 111 5.52 -3.23 2.20
N ALA A 112 4.18 -3.14 2.15
CA ALA A 112 3.34 -3.28 3.35
C ALA A 112 3.42 -4.64 4.02
N ALA A 113 3.77 -5.71 3.29
CA ALA A 113 4.05 -7.03 3.88
C ALA A 113 5.16 -6.96 4.96
N ALA A 114 6.16 -6.08 4.78
CA ALA A 114 7.23 -5.90 5.77
C ALA A 114 6.78 -5.12 7.02
N VAL A 115 5.66 -4.40 6.95
CA VAL A 115 5.09 -3.63 8.08
C VAL A 115 4.05 -4.46 8.86
N LEU A 116 3.47 -5.48 8.22
CA LEU A 116 2.47 -6.36 8.83
C LEU A 116 3.06 -7.62 9.49
N ASP A 117 4.33 -7.95 9.21
CA ASP A 117 5.06 -9.09 9.77
C ASP A 117 5.88 -8.73 11.05
N GLU A 118 5.69 -7.55 11.64
CA GLU A 118 6.19 -7.18 12.98
C GLU A 118 5.16 -7.49 14.09
#